data_AF-A0A9W2ZFG8-F1
#
_entry.id   AF-A0A9W2ZFG8-F1
#
_cell.length_a   1.000
_cell.length_b   1.000
_cell.length_c   1.000
_cell.angle_alpha   90.00
_cell.angle_beta   90.00
_cell.angle_gamma   90.00
#
_symmetry.space_group_name_H-M   'P 1'
#
loop_
_entity.id
_entity.type
_entity.pdbx_description
1 polymer ?
#
loop_
_entity_poly.entity_id
_entity_poly.type
_entity_poly.pdbx_seq_one_letter_code
_entity_poly.pdbx_strand_id
1 'polypeptide(L)'
;MLLVFILVELFQNVELTLQPLSTAFGNKFLLTLPRMISSSSTATFFLYSPVNSSVTVYFSVLSHNTSSNLTAVIKASRVTIVRPHSIYNTDLDVGKKFTFALKGNNTFGMSVQICQGAHYLDMYTVLPVAAWGKKYIVVTLRQNPTLQIINSMAKNEITLTFKKHIIEEIQYFTPGVGYFLNLLLRSFQSYSISKCDDKLESMTGTIIESNFPVGVITGSCLSDTEFLICNTSKVVKGKKGTLNTASGKY
;
A
#
# COMPACT_ATOMS: atom_id res chain seq x y z
N MET A 1 -8.91 -21.04 -8.15
CA MET A 1 -8.62 -20.54 -6.79
C MET A 1 -7.58 -21.42 -6.09
N LEU A 2 -6.45 -21.70 -6.76
CA LEU A 2 -5.39 -22.60 -6.27
C LEU A 2 -4.00 -21.94 -6.23
N LEU A 3 -3.87 -20.76 -6.84
CA LEU A 3 -2.58 -20.06 -7.04
C LEU A 3 -2.18 -19.17 -5.85
N VAL A 4 -3.11 -18.83 -4.94
CA VAL A 4 -2.82 -18.02 -3.75
C VAL A 4 -2.19 -18.86 -2.62
N PHE A 5 -2.47 -20.17 -2.58
CA PHE A 5 -1.92 -21.06 -1.54
C PHE A 5 -0.44 -21.41 -1.76
N ILE A 6 0.01 -21.56 -3.01
CA ILE A 6 1.40 -21.96 -3.31
C ILE A 6 2.41 -20.84 -2.98
N LEU A 7 1.99 -19.58 -3.01
CA LEU A 7 2.84 -18.44 -2.65
C LEU A 7 3.05 -18.30 -1.13
N VAL A 8 2.17 -18.87 -0.31
CA VAL A 8 2.30 -18.86 1.16
C VAL A 8 3.23 -19.97 1.64
N GLU A 9 3.22 -21.15 1.01
CA GLU A 9 4.10 -22.27 1.40
C GLU A 9 5.58 -22.07 1.00
N LEU A 10 5.87 -21.35 -0.09
CA LEU A 10 7.24 -21.07 -0.51
C LEU A 10 7.99 -20.11 0.46
N PHE A 11 7.27 -19.33 1.27
CA PHE A 11 7.88 -18.49 2.31
C PHE A 11 8.15 -19.24 3.63
N GLN A 12 7.58 -20.43 3.84
CA GLN A 12 7.75 -21.18 5.10
C GLN A 12 9.05 -22.02 5.14
N ASN A 13 9.69 -22.28 3.99
CA ASN A 13 10.86 -23.16 3.94
C ASN A 13 12.22 -22.45 3.97
N VAL A 14 12.26 -21.12 4.18
CA VAL A 14 13.51 -20.35 4.35
C VAL A 14 13.60 -19.85 5.80
N GLU A 15 13.56 -20.78 6.75
CA GLU A 15 13.66 -20.50 8.18
C GLU A 15 15.02 -20.97 8.71
N LEU A 16 16.09 -20.31 8.27
CA LEU A 16 17.44 -20.48 8.80
C LEU A 16 17.80 -19.27 9.68
N THR A 17 17.62 -19.44 11.00
CA THR A 17 18.34 -18.74 12.08
C THR A 17 18.39 -17.21 12.03
N LEU A 18 17.30 -16.54 11.69
CA LEU A 18 17.08 -15.13 12.00
C LEU A 18 15.95 -15.09 13.03
N GLN A 19 16.19 -14.48 14.20
CA GLN A 19 15.08 -14.10 15.09
C GLN A 19 14.03 -13.40 14.23
N PRO A 20 12.75 -13.82 14.27
CA PRO A 20 11.74 -13.27 13.38
C PRO A 20 11.58 -11.80 13.73
N LEU A 21 12.26 -10.94 12.98
CA LEU A 21 11.96 -9.52 12.92
C LEU A 21 10.48 -9.47 12.60
N SER A 22 9.68 -9.07 13.60
CA SER A 22 8.25 -9.00 13.42
C SER A 22 7.95 -8.10 12.23
N THR A 23 7.50 -8.69 11.13
CA THR A 23 7.29 -7.98 9.87
C THR A 23 6.14 -6.97 9.97
N ALA A 24 5.29 -7.09 10.99
CA ALA A 24 4.11 -6.24 11.18
C ALA A 24 4.26 -5.16 12.27
N PHE A 25 5.25 -5.27 13.17
CA PHE A 25 5.37 -4.38 14.33
C PHE A 25 6.75 -3.71 14.39
N GLY A 26 6.77 -2.41 14.66
CA GLY A 26 8.00 -1.64 14.82
C GLY A 26 7.75 -0.30 15.50
N ASN A 27 8.80 0.50 15.67
CA ASN A 27 8.70 1.82 16.31
C ASN A 27 8.72 2.98 15.30
N LYS A 28 8.96 2.70 14.02
CA LYS A 28 9.05 3.71 12.97
C LYS A 28 8.45 3.16 11.68
N PHE A 29 7.53 3.92 11.13
CA PHE A 29 6.89 3.64 9.85
C PHE A 29 6.98 4.88 8.97
N LEU A 30 7.23 4.64 7.70
CA LEU A 30 7.12 5.65 6.66
C LEU A 30 6.18 5.09 5.61
N LEU A 31 5.25 5.90 5.12
CA LEU A 31 4.40 5.55 3.99
C LEU A 31 4.21 6.76 3.08
N THR A 32 3.74 6.50 1.88
CA THR A 32 3.14 7.52 1.02
C THR A 32 1.78 6.99 0.56
N LEU A 33 0.95 7.85 0.01
CA LEU A 33 -0.37 7.48 -0.47
C LEU A 33 -0.37 7.54 -2.00
N PRO A 34 -1.16 6.68 -2.67
CA PRO A 34 -1.30 6.74 -4.12
C PRO A 34 -2.01 8.04 -4.50
N ARG A 35 -2.01 8.35 -5.80
CA ARG A 35 -2.85 9.44 -6.30
C ARG A 35 -4.30 9.14 -5.94
N MET A 36 -4.93 10.11 -5.29
CA MET A 36 -6.35 10.11 -4.96
C MET A 36 -7.05 10.96 -6.01
N ILE A 37 -7.90 10.36 -6.84
CA ILE A 37 -8.50 11.06 -8.00
C ILE A 37 -9.64 12.00 -7.55
N SER A 38 -10.24 11.75 -6.39
CA SER A 38 -11.42 12.48 -5.91
C SER A 38 -11.12 13.29 -4.63
N SER A 39 -11.76 14.46 -4.52
CA SER A 39 -11.86 15.23 -3.26
C SER A 39 -12.66 14.49 -2.18
N SER A 40 -13.46 13.48 -2.55
CA SER A 40 -14.15 12.61 -1.60
C SER A 40 -13.29 11.45 -1.10
N SER A 41 -12.04 11.34 -1.55
CA SER A 41 -11.16 10.25 -1.11
C SER A 41 -10.63 10.51 0.30
N THR A 42 -10.61 9.47 1.13
CA THR A 42 -10.13 9.53 2.51
C THR A 42 -9.11 8.43 2.76
N ALA A 43 -8.00 8.76 3.43
CA ALA A 43 -7.10 7.77 3.98
C ALA A 43 -7.28 7.71 5.50
N THR A 44 -7.40 6.49 6.01
CA THR A 44 -7.56 6.20 7.43
C THR A 44 -6.41 5.32 7.90
N PHE A 45 -5.66 5.77 8.90
CA PHE A 45 -4.59 4.98 9.50
C PHE A 45 -5.10 4.30 10.76
N PHE A 46 -4.99 2.98 10.79
CA PHE A 46 -5.28 2.15 11.95
C PHE A 46 -3.97 1.82 12.65
N LEU A 47 -3.78 2.44 13.82
CA LEU A 47 -2.64 2.17 14.68
C LEU A 47 -3.04 1.17 15.74
N TYR A 48 -2.27 0.09 15.91
CA TYR A 48 -2.55 -0.93 16.91
C TYR A 48 -1.31 -1.29 17.73
N SER A 49 -1.50 -1.50 19.04
CA SER A 49 -0.44 -1.87 19.97
C SER A 49 -0.46 -3.39 20.23
N PRO A 50 0.67 -4.09 20.16
CA PRO A 50 0.73 -5.52 20.52
C PRO A 50 0.57 -5.75 22.03
N VAL A 51 0.82 -4.73 22.84
CA VAL A 51 0.72 -4.79 24.31
C VAL A 51 -0.50 -3.99 24.76
N ASN A 52 -1.15 -4.39 25.86
CA ASN A 52 -2.25 -3.65 26.51
C ASN A 52 -1.83 -2.28 27.11
N SER A 53 -0.72 -1.70 26.64
CA SER A 53 -0.22 -0.39 27.04
C SER A 53 -0.48 0.66 25.96
N SER A 54 -0.68 1.91 26.39
CA SER A 54 -0.81 3.02 25.47
C SER A 54 0.53 3.36 24.79
N VAL A 55 0.53 3.46 23.47
CA VAL A 55 1.66 3.91 22.66
C VAL A 55 1.44 5.37 22.29
N THR A 56 2.48 6.19 22.46
CA THR A 56 2.50 7.57 21.95
C THR A 56 3.19 7.56 20.59
N VAL A 57 2.44 7.96 19.56
CA VAL A 57 2.90 8.03 18.18
C VAL A 57 3.01 9.49 17.75
N TYR A 58 4.22 9.89 17.36
CA TYR A 58 4.50 11.17 16.72
C TYR A 58 4.26 11.02 15.22
N PHE A 59 3.27 11.73 14.70
CA PHE A 59 2.94 11.79 13.28
C PHE A 59 3.54 13.05 12.68
N SER A 60 4.19 12.93 11.53
CA SER A 60 4.69 14.07 10.76
C SER A 60 4.45 13.89 9.26
N VAL A 61 4.03 14.96 8.58
CA VAL A 61 3.97 15.02 7.11
C VAL A 61 5.24 15.68 6.60
N LEU A 62 5.98 14.99 5.74
CA LEU A 62 7.26 15.45 5.21
C LEU A 62 7.11 15.75 3.71
N SER A 63 7.36 17.02 3.35
CA SER A 63 7.33 17.50 1.96
C SER A 63 8.72 17.54 1.37
N HIS A 64 8.79 17.36 0.06
CA HIS A 64 10.05 17.54 -0.67
C HIS A 64 10.41 19.02 -0.87
N ASN A 65 9.42 19.92 -0.82
CA ASN A 65 9.59 21.35 -1.16
C ASN A 65 9.31 22.31 0.00
N THR A 66 8.69 21.86 1.09
CA THR A 66 8.34 22.74 2.22
C THR A 66 8.98 22.26 3.51
N SER A 67 9.52 23.21 4.27
CA SER A 67 10.10 22.98 5.60
C SER A 67 9.05 22.80 6.71
N SER A 68 7.77 22.93 6.37
CA SER A 68 6.66 22.81 7.32
C SER A 68 6.39 21.34 7.64
N ASN A 69 6.90 20.88 8.77
CA ASN A 69 6.54 19.59 9.33
C ASN A 69 5.29 19.79 10.21
N LEU A 70 4.13 19.35 9.73
CA LEU A 70 2.95 19.23 10.59
C LEU A 70 3.17 18.07 11.54
N THR A 71 3.34 18.33 12.84
CA THR A 71 3.52 17.30 13.86
C THR A 71 2.27 17.16 14.72
N ALA A 72 1.82 15.93 14.93
CA ALA A 72 0.73 15.60 15.84
C ALA A 72 1.17 14.47 16.80
N VAL A 73 0.70 14.53 18.04
CA VAL A 73 0.94 13.49 19.04
C VAL A 73 -0.35 12.69 19.21
N ILE A 74 -0.28 11.40 18.89
CA ILE A 74 -1.42 10.48 18.96
C ILE A 74 -1.17 9.49 20.09
N LYS A 75 -2.09 9.39 21.04
CA LYS A 75 -2.06 8.33 22.06
C LYS A 75 -2.94 7.17 21.61
N ALA A 76 -2.36 6.00 21.40
CA ALA A 76 -3.04 4.80 20.94
C ALA A 76 -3.06 3.72 22.03
N SER A 77 -4.25 3.33 22.51
CA SER A 77 -4.39 2.36 23.61
C SER A 77 -4.70 0.93 23.17
N ARG A 78 -5.41 0.74 22.04
CA ARG A 78 -5.67 -0.57 21.42
C ARG A 78 -5.71 -0.48 19.90
N VAL A 79 -6.70 0.23 19.38
CA VAL A 79 -6.80 0.64 17.98
C VAL A 79 -7.11 2.13 17.98
N THR A 80 -6.37 2.90 17.19
CA THR A 80 -6.59 4.34 17.06
C THR A 80 -6.66 4.72 15.60
N ILE A 81 -7.71 5.46 15.28
CA ILE A 81 -8.06 5.87 13.93
C ILE A 81 -7.54 7.29 13.74
N VAL A 82 -6.64 7.48 12.78
CA VAL A 82 -6.10 8.79 12.42
C VAL A 82 -6.56 9.10 11.00
N ARG A 83 -7.19 10.27 10.83
CA ARG A 83 -7.59 10.81 9.52
C ARG A 83 -6.82 12.10 9.30
N PRO A 84 -5.73 12.09 8.52
CA PRO A 84 -5.00 13.32 8.26
C PRO A 84 -5.89 14.32 7.53
N HIS A 85 -5.88 15.59 7.95
CA HIS A 85 -6.63 16.65 7.28
C HIS A 85 -5.82 17.18 6.09
N SER A 86 -6.45 17.35 4.92
CA SER A 86 -5.81 17.88 3.70
C SER A 86 -4.56 17.12 3.24
N ILE A 87 -4.75 15.86 2.85
CA ILE A 87 -3.68 14.96 2.34
C ILE A 87 -3.64 14.87 0.81
N TYR A 88 -4.41 15.71 0.12
CA TYR A 88 -4.52 15.66 -1.33
C TYR A 88 -3.19 16.03 -1.95
N ASN A 89 -2.51 15.02 -2.48
CA ASN A 89 -1.42 15.21 -3.41
C ASN A 89 -2.00 15.12 -4.83
N THR A 90 -2.53 16.24 -5.31
CA THR A 90 -3.03 16.38 -6.68
C THR A 90 -1.90 16.34 -7.71
N ASP A 91 -0.65 16.47 -7.28
CA ASP A 91 0.46 16.73 -8.18
C ASP A 91 1.02 15.43 -8.74
N LEU A 92 0.68 15.20 -10.02
CA LEU A 92 1.28 14.27 -11.00
C LEU A 92 1.16 12.77 -10.70
N ASP A 93 0.76 11.97 -11.70
CA ASP A 93 0.73 10.50 -11.62
C ASP A 93 2.08 9.88 -11.25
N VAL A 94 3.15 10.52 -11.71
CA VAL A 94 4.52 10.04 -11.55
C VAL A 94 5.37 11.15 -10.94
N GLY A 95 6.14 10.84 -9.90
CA GLY A 95 7.07 11.80 -9.31
C GLY A 95 7.26 11.67 -7.81
N LYS A 96 7.93 12.68 -7.24
CA LYS A 96 8.17 12.76 -5.79
C LYS A 96 6.89 13.09 -5.04
N LYS A 97 6.65 12.41 -3.92
CA LYS A 97 5.44 12.56 -3.11
C LYS A 97 5.75 12.99 -1.68
N PHE A 98 4.72 13.42 -0.96
CA PHE A 98 4.78 13.57 0.49
C PHE A 98 4.99 12.21 1.14
N THR A 99 5.74 12.21 2.24
CA THR A 99 5.96 11.03 3.06
C THR A 99 5.33 11.26 4.42
N PHE A 100 4.46 10.36 4.85
CA PHE A 100 3.97 10.33 6.23
C PHE A 100 4.96 9.54 7.06
N ALA A 101 5.45 10.15 8.13
CA ALA A 101 6.33 9.52 9.07
C ALA A 101 5.63 9.38 10.42
N LEU A 102 5.66 8.16 10.95
CA LEU A 102 5.08 7.83 12.24
C LEU A 102 6.18 7.20 13.11
N LYS A 103 6.41 7.78 14.28
CA LYS A 103 7.40 7.29 15.25
C LYS A 103 6.74 7.05 16.59
N GLY A 104 6.76 5.81 17.06
CA GLY A 104 6.26 5.41 18.36
C GLY A 104 7.33 5.54 19.44
N ASN A 105 6.93 5.76 20.68
CA ASN A 105 7.78 5.54 21.85
C ASN A 105 7.97 4.03 22.15
N ASN A 106 7.03 3.19 21.70
CA ASN A 106 7.04 1.73 21.78
C ASN A 106 6.73 1.12 20.40
N THR A 107 6.78 -0.21 20.30
CA THR A 107 6.37 -0.92 19.09
C THR A 107 4.86 -0.83 18.89
N PHE A 108 4.45 -0.62 17.64
CA PHE A 108 3.07 -0.64 17.19
C PHE A 108 3.03 -1.23 15.78
N GLY A 109 1.85 -1.62 15.33
CA GLY A 109 1.58 -1.97 13.95
C GLY A 109 0.66 -0.94 13.32
N MET A 110 0.66 -0.91 11.99
CA MET A 110 -0.10 0.07 11.23
C MET A 110 -0.69 -0.54 9.98
N SER A 111 -1.97 -0.29 9.77
CA SER A 111 -2.64 -0.53 8.50
C SER A 111 -3.22 0.77 7.97
N VAL A 112 -3.29 0.87 6.66
CA VAL A 112 -3.85 2.02 5.96
C VAL A 112 -5.04 1.53 5.17
N GLN A 113 -6.16 2.21 5.32
CA GLN A 113 -7.35 2.04 4.49
C GLN A 113 -7.53 3.28 3.64
N ILE A 114 -7.76 3.07 2.37
CA ILE A 114 -7.98 4.10 1.38
C ILE A 114 -9.39 3.90 0.84
N CYS A 115 -10.24 4.90 1.01
CA CYS A 115 -11.57 4.93 0.42
C CYS A 115 -11.61 6.02 -0.64
N GLN A 116 -12.16 5.72 -1.82
CA GLN A 116 -12.43 6.71 -2.85
C GLN A 116 -13.90 6.63 -3.27
N GLY A 117 -14.67 7.66 -2.91
CA GLY A 117 -16.11 7.67 -3.14
C GLY A 117 -16.82 6.52 -2.40
N ALA A 118 -17.92 6.04 -2.97
CA ALA A 118 -18.68 4.93 -2.40
C ALA A 118 -18.17 3.55 -2.83
N HIS A 119 -17.32 3.46 -3.85
CA HIS A 119 -17.11 2.19 -4.57
C HIS A 119 -15.71 1.59 -4.50
N TYR A 120 -14.73 2.38 -4.07
CA TYR A 120 -13.34 1.97 -4.08
C TYR A 120 -12.81 1.89 -2.66
N LEU A 121 -12.32 0.71 -2.29
CA LEU A 121 -11.73 0.44 -0.99
C LEU A 121 -10.47 -0.38 -1.17
N ASP A 122 -9.36 0.09 -0.63
CA ASP A 122 -8.13 -0.68 -0.52
C ASP A 122 -7.60 -0.62 0.91
N MET A 123 -6.95 -1.70 1.35
CA MET A 123 -6.36 -1.77 2.67
C MET A 123 -5.08 -2.60 2.64
N TYR A 124 -4.02 -2.06 3.23
CA TYR A 124 -2.75 -2.76 3.36
C TYR A 124 -2.11 -2.52 4.72
N THR A 125 -1.31 -3.49 5.15
CA THR A 125 -0.47 -3.37 6.35
C THR A 125 0.87 -2.78 5.96
N VAL A 126 1.29 -1.75 6.67
CA VAL A 126 2.54 -1.05 6.40
C VAL A 126 3.67 -1.76 7.14
N LEU A 127 4.77 -2.03 6.45
CA LEU A 127 5.95 -2.62 7.06
C LEU A 127 6.76 -1.55 7.82
N PRO A 128 7.29 -1.85 9.01
CA PRO A 128 8.17 -0.94 9.73
C PRO A 128 9.48 -0.74 8.96
N VAL A 129 10.13 0.41 9.14
CA VAL A 129 11.38 0.76 8.44
C VAL A 129 12.49 -0.29 8.64
N ALA A 130 12.50 -0.95 9.81
CA ALA A 130 13.47 -2.00 10.12
C ALA A 130 13.29 -3.29 9.29
N ALA A 131 12.10 -3.52 8.71
CA ALA A 131 11.79 -4.69 7.90
C ALA A 131 12.01 -4.46 6.40
N TRP A 132 12.51 -3.29 6.00
CA TRP A 132 12.76 -2.97 4.61
C TRP A 132 13.98 -3.71 4.06
N GLY A 133 13.89 -4.11 2.79
CA GLY A 133 14.95 -4.75 2.02
C GLY A 133 15.57 -3.83 0.97
N LYS A 134 16.59 -4.35 0.29
CA LYS A 134 17.31 -3.66 -0.81
C LYS A 134 16.86 -4.07 -2.21
N LYS A 135 16.21 -5.24 -2.32
CA LYS A 135 15.78 -5.84 -3.58
C LYS A 135 14.33 -6.28 -3.48
N TYR A 136 13.54 -5.97 -4.50
CA TYR A 136 12.13 -6.34 -4.56
C TYR A 136 11.75 -6.80 -5.96
N ILE A 137 10.76 -7.68 -6.02
CA ILE A 137 10.02 -8.03 -7.23
C ILE A 137 8.60 -7.51 -7.04
N VAL A 138 8.18 -6.60 -7.93
CA VAL A 138 6.84 -5.99 -7.88
C VAL A 138 5.80 -7.00 -8.33
N VAL A 139 4.68 -7.07 -7.60
CA VAL A 139 3.50 -7.85 -7.97
C VAL A 139 2.28 -6.94 -7.89
N THR A 140 1.55 -6.84 -8.99
CA THR A 140 0.32 -6.05 -9.13
C THR A 140 -0.78 -6.96 -9.67
N LEU A 141 -1.94 -6.94 -9.03
CA LEU A 141 -3.01 -7.91 -9.29
C LEU A 141 -3.95 -7.51 -10.44
N ARG A 142 -4.04 -6.21 -10.78
CA ARG A 142 -4.99 -5.67 -11.77
C ARG A 142 -4.42 -4.44 -12.50
N GLN A 143 -5.20 -3.94 -13.47
CA GLN A 143 -5.00 -2.68 -14.17
C GLN A 143 -4.89 -1.50 -13.21
N ASN A 144 -4.34 -0.39 -13.69
CA ASN A 144 -4.10 0.85 -12.95
C ASN A 144 -3.20 0.62 -11.71
N PRO A 145 -2.03 -0.02 -11.89
CA PRO A 145 -1.16 -0.33 -10.78
C PRO A 145 -0.56 0.93 -10.14
N THR A 146 -0.25 0.81 -8.86
CA THR A 146 0.51 1.82 -8.10
C THR A 146 1.77 1.16 -7.56
N LEU A 147 2.88 1.88 -7.67
CA LEU A 147 4.18 1.53 -7.11
C LEU A 147 4.71 2.76 -6.40
N GLN A 148 5.00 2.61 -5.12
CA GLN A 148 5.55 3.66 -4.29
C GLN A 148 6.84 3.16 -3.66
N ILE A 149 7.85 4.02 -3.69
CA ILE A 149 9.18 3.74 -3.17
C ILE A 149 9.51 4.84 -2.17
N ILE A 150 9.87 4.46 -0.95
CA ILE A 150 10.11 5.37 0.15
C ILE A 150 11.51 5.15 0.70
N ASN A 151 12.27 6.23 0.84
CA ASN A 151 13.62 6.18 1.35
C ASN A 151 13.70 6.81 2.75
N SER A 152 14.39 6.14 3.68
CA SER A 152 14.62 6.64 5.05
C SER A 152 16.03 7.19 5.29
N MET A 153 16.94 7.05 4.30
CA MET A 153 18.38 7.31 4.43
C MET A 153 18.79 8.59 3.69
N ALA A 154 19.93 9.19 4.02
CA ALA A 154 20.35 10.51 3.52
C ALA A 154 20.26 10.69 1.99
N LYS A 155 20.89 9.81 1.22
CA LYS A 155 20.88 9.79 -0.25
C LYS A 155 20.98 8.32 -0.69
N ASN A 156 20.02 7.86 -1.47
CA ASN A 156 19.94 6.48 -1.95
C ASN A 156 19.68 6.45 -3.45
N GLU A 157 20.46 5.63 -4.14
CA GLU A 157 20.29 5.35 -5.57
C GLU A 157 19.47 4.08 -5.71
N ILE A 158 18.43 4.17 -6.52
CA ILE A 158 17.43 3.12 -6.70
C ILE A 158 17.27 2.91 -8.20
N THR A 159 17.38 1.67 -8.64
CA THR A 159 17.20 1.28 -10.04
C THR A 159 15.93 0.43 -10.15
N LEU A 160 15.01 0.85 -11.01
CA LEU A 160 13.85 0.06 -11.40
C LEU A 160 14.14 -0.54 -12.77
N THR A 161 13.98 -1.85 -12.90
CA THR A 161 14.10 -2.57 -14.18
C THR A 161 12.73 -3.09 -14.57
N PHE A 162 12.17 -2.58 -15.66
CA PHE A 162 10.85 -2.95 -16.17
C PHE A 162 10.95 -4.13 -17.14
N LYS A 163 9.88 -4.94 -17.22
CA LYS A 163 9.77 -5.95 -18.28
C LYS A 163 9.47 -5.29 -19.62
N LYS A 164 9.99 -5.87 -20.71
CA LYS A 164 9.94 -5.32 -22.07
C LYS A 164 8.54 -4.83 -22.53
N HIS A 165 7.49 -5.59 -22.24
CA HIS A 165 6.11 -5.24 -22.63
C HIS A 165 5.53 -4.04 -21.86
N ILE A 166 6.11 -3.68 -20.71
CA ILE A 166 5.67 -2.55 -19.88
C ILE A 166 6.31 -1.23 -20.37
N ILE A 167 7.35 -1.32 -21.20
CA ILE A 167 8.17 -0.17 -21.60
C ILE A 167 7.46 0.74 -22.59
N GLU A 168 6.71 0.18 -23.54
CA GLU A 168 5.96 0.98 -24.52
C GLU A 168 4.91 1.86 -23.81
N GLU A 169 4.30 1.33 -22.74
CA GLU A 169 3.40 2.09 -21.89
C GLU A 169 4.18 3.11 -21.05
N ILE A 170 5.26 2.73 -20.35
CA ILE A 170 6.02 3.64 -19.47
C ILE A 170 6.76 4.77 -20.20
N GLN A 171 7.26 4.52 -21.42
CA GLN A 171 7.96 5.51 -22.24
C GLN A 171 7.09 6.70 -22.61
N TYR A 172 5.77 6.52 -22.69
CA TYR A 172 4.83 7.60 -22.89
C TYR A 172 4.85 8.60 -21.70
N PHE A 173 5.14 8.13 -20.48
CA PHE A 173 5.00 8.95 -19.26
C PHE A 173 6.31 9.54 -18.76
N THR A 174 7.43 8.92 -19.14
CA THR A 174 8.77 9.42 -18.83
C THR A 174 9.63 9.37 -20.08
N PRO A 175 9.57 10.42 -20.92
CA PRO A 175 10.34 10.48 -22.16
C PRO A 175 11.82 10.21 -21.88
N GLY A 176 12.40 9.22 -22.58
CA GLY A 176 13.80 8.82 -22.41
C GLY A 176 14.06 7.73 -21.36
N VAL A 177 13.03 7.21 -20.69
CA VAL A 177 13.18 6.01 -19.83
C VAL A 177 13.32 4.76 -20.70
N GLY A 178 14.41 4.03 -20.51
CA GLY A 178 14.65 2.75 -21.17
C GLY A 178 14.03 1.59 -20.39
N TYR A 179 14.65 0.42 -20.48
CA TYR A 179 14.37 -0.73 -19.60
C TYR A 179 14.60 -0.42 -18.11
N PHE A 180 15.29 0.70 -17.82
CA PHE A 180 15.73 1.07 -16.49
C PHE A 180 15.30 2.51 -16.17
N LEU A 181 14.83 2.74 -14.94
CA LEU A 181 14.63 4.05 -14.35
C LEU A 181 15.53 4.18 -13.12
N ASN A 182 16.44 5.15 -13.15
CA ASN A 182 17.33 5.44 -12.02
C ASN A 182 16.76 6.62 -11.22
N LEU A 183 16.50 6.39 -9.94
CA LEU A 183 15.99 7.38 -9.01
C LEU A 183 17.05 7.72 -7.98
N LEU A 184 17.12 9.01 -7.65
CA LEU A 184 17.91 9.51 -6.54
C LEU A 184 17.00 10.13 -5.48
N LEU A 185 16.79 9.40 -4.38
CA LEU A 185 15.95 9.83 -3.27
C LEU A 185 16.78 10.28 -2.08
N ARG A 186 16.42 11.42 -1.50
CA ARG A 186 16.98 11.89 -0.22
C ARG A 186 16.21 11.32 0.97
N SER A 187 16.69 11.62 2.18
CA SER A 187 16.03 11.18 3.42
C SER A 187 14.57 11.58 3.45
N PHE A 188 13.72 10.62 3.79
CA PHE A 188 12.26 10.74 3.87
C PHE A 188 11.57 11.15 2.57
N GLN A 189 12.25 11.08 1.42
CA GLN A 189 11.60 11.28 0.14
C GLN A 189 10.93 9.97 -0.31
N SER A 190 9.77 10.13 -0.93
CA SER A 190 9.08 9.06 -1.62
C SER A 190 8.93 9.41 -3.10
N TYR A 191 8.86 8.38 -3.92
CA TYR A 191 8.57 8.46 -5.35
C TYR A 191 7.42 7.51 -5.67
N SER A 192 6.48 7.98 -6.47
CA SER A 192 5.31 7.21 -6.86
C SER A 192 5.22 7.12 -8.37
N ILE A 193 4.86 5.93 -8.84
CA ILE A 193 4.41 5.65 -10.18
C ILE A 193 2.98 5.14 -10.00
N SER A 194 1.99 6.00 -10.28
CA SER A 194 0.58 5.66 -10.10
C SER A 194 -0.20 6.19 -11.26
N LYS A 195 -0.88 5.32 -12.00
CA LYS A 195 -1.69 5.75 -13.15
C LYS A 195 -3.12 5.32 -12.92
N CYS A 196 -3.85 6.17 -12.21
CA CYS A 196 -5.18 5.83 -11.73
C CYS A 196 -6.28 6.11 -12.77
N ASP A 197 -5.99 7.01 -13.71
CA ASP A 197 -6.94 7.49 -14.74
C ASP A 197 -6.73 6.84 -16.12
N ASP A 198 -5.73 5.97 -16.27
CA ASP A 198 -5.37 5.36 -17.55
C ASP A 198 -5.03 3.89 -17.43
N LYS A 199 -5.33 3.13 -18.50
CA LYS A 199 -5.08 1.69 -18.59
C LYS A 199 -3.58 1.40 -18.72
N LEU A 200 -2.91 1.23 -17.58
CA LEU A 200 -1.63 0.53 -17.48
C LEU A 200 -1.94 -0.91 -17.03
N GLU A 201 -1.55 -1.91 -17.81
CA GLU A 201 -2.01 -3.29 -17.57
C GLU A 201 -1.45 -3.86 -16.27
N SER A 202 -0.13 -3.75 -16.06
CA SER A 202 0.56 -4.35 -14.92
C SER A 202 1.97 -3.81 -14.75
N MET A 203 2.45 -3.75 -13.51
CA MET A 203 3.87 -3.56 -13.18
C MET A 203 4.54 -4.85 -12.68
N THR A 204 3.82 -5.98 -12.75
CA THR A 204 4.30 -7.27 -12.24
C THR A 204 5.60 -7.70 -12.90
N GLY A 205 6.57 -8.06 -12.06
CA GLY A 205 7.90 -8.47 -12.48
C GLY A 205 8.87 -7.32 -12.72
N THR A 206 8.47 -6.07 -12.41
CA THR A 206 9.44 -4.98 -12.23
C THR A 206 10.37 -5.33 -11.08
N ILE A 207 11.67 -5.20 -11.30
CA ILE A 207 12.70 -5.44 -10.28
C ILE A 207 13.14 -4.08 -9.73
N ILE A 208 13.25 -3.98 -8.41
CA ILE A 208 13.74 -2.77 -7.74
C ILE A 208 15.01 -3.15 -6.99
N GLU A 209 16.09 -2.42 -7.24
CA GLU A 209 17.37 -2.59 -6.54
C GLU A 209 17.83 -1.24 -5.98
N SER A 210 18.50 -1.28 -4.83
CA SER A 210 18.93 -0.07 -4.14
C SER A 210 20.19 -0.30 -3.29
N ASN A 211 20.96 0.77 -3.06
CA ASN A 211 22.18 0.70 -2.26
C ASN A 211 21.87 0.49 -0.76
N PHE A 212 20.82 1.16 -0.27
CA PHE A 212 20.30 1.05 1.10
C PHE A 212 18.85 0.56 1.12
N PRO A 213 18.38 -0.05 2.24
CA PRO A 213 17.01 -0.51 2.32
C PRO A 213 15.97 0.59 2.06
N VAL A 214 14.92 0.25 1.31
CA VAL A 214 13.81 1.15 0.95
C VAL A 214 12.48 0.47 1.21
N GLY A 215 11.46 1.25 1.54
CA GLY A 215 10.08 0.77 1.61
C GLY A 215 9.48 0.71 0.22
N VAL A 216 8.80 -0.38 -0.10
CA VAL A 216 8.06 -0.54 -1.36
C VAL A 216 6.61 -0.88 -1.05
N ILE A 217 5.69 -0.12 -1.63
CA ILE A 217 4.25 -0.38 -1.56
C ILE A 217 3.76 -0.57 -3.00
N THR A 218 3.09 -1.69 -3.26
CA THR A 218 2.52 -2.02 -4.57
C THR A 218 1.03 -2.29 -4.41
N GLY A 219 0.24 -1.86 -5.39
CA GLY A 219 -1.20 -2.03 -5.35
C GLY A 219 -1.86 -1.67 -6.67
N SER A 220 -3.16 -1.39 -6.62
CA SER A 220 -3.94 -0.86 -7.73
C SER A 220 -4.73 0.36 -7.25
N CYS A 221 -4.84 1.40 -8.08
CA CYS A 221 -5.48 2.66 -7.68
C CYS A 221 -6.96 2.51 -7.37
N LEU A 222 -7.61 1.57 -8.06
CA LEU A 222 -9.05 1.35 -8.04
C LEU A 222 -9.30 -0.13 -7.79
N SER A 223 -9.43 -0.50 -6.51
CA SER A 223 -9.99 -1.79 -6.13
C SER A 223 -11.51 -1.64 -6.05
N ASP A 224 -12.21 -2.05 -7.11
CA ASP A 224 -13.67 -2.12 -7.11
C ASP A 224 -14.12 -3.15 -6.07
N THR A 225 -14.91 -2.72 -5.08
CA THR A 225 -15.71 -3.65 -4.31
C THR A 225 -16.98 -3.93 -5.10
N GLU A 226 -17.20 -5.18 -5.52
CA GLU A 226 -18.52 -5.57 -6.06
C GLU A 226 -19.56 -5.35 -4.96
N PHE A 227 -20.39 -4.31 -5.09
CA PHE A 227 -21.57 -4.17 -4.26
C PHE A 227 -22.56 -5.22 -4.73
N LEU A 228 -22.59 -6.35 -4.02
CA LEU A 228 -23.71 -7.26 -4.13
C LEU A 228 -24.91 -6.54 -3.49
N ILE A 229 -25.66 -5.81 -4.31
CA ILE A 229 -26.95 -5.25 -3.90
C ILE A 229 -27.82 -6.48 -3.62
N CYS A 230 -27.92 -6.86 -2.35
CA CYS A 230 -28.90 -7.83 -1.88
C CYS A 230 -30.27 -7.23 -2.16
N ASN A 231 -30.80 -7.51 -3.35
CA ASN A 231 -32.10 -7.02 -3.77
C ASN A 231 -33.14 -7.82 -2.96
N THR A 232 -33.46 -7.32 -1.76
CA THR A 232 -34.45 -7.90 -0.84
C THR A 232 -35.89 -7.81 -1.40
N SER A 233 -36.04 -7.30 -2.62
CA SER A 233 -37.31 -7.13 -3.34
C SER A 233 -37.95 -8.44 -3.82
N LYS A 234 -37.32 -9.60 -3.67
CA LYS A 234 -38.04 -10.88 -3.77
C LYS A 234 -38.50 -11.31 -2.38
N VAL A 235 -39.53 -10.62 -1.89
CA VAL A 235 -40.53 -11.28 -1.05
C VAL A 235 -41.04 -12.46 -1.86
N VAL A 236 -40.49 -13.64 -1.57
CA VAL A 236 -41.09 -14.91 -1.97
C VAL A 236 -42.46 -14.89 -1.31
N LYS A 237 -43.50 -14.57 -2.09
CA LYS A 237 -44.86 -14.93 -1.73
C LYS A 237 -44.81 -16.44 -1.52
N GLY A 238 -44.84 -16.86 -0.26
CA GLY A 238 -44.88 -18.26 0.12
C GLY A 238 -46.07 -18.91 -0.56
N LYS A 239 -45.81 -19.70 -1.61
CA LYS A 239 -46.60 -20.89 -1.82
C LYS A 239 -46.15 -21.87 -0.74
N LYS A 240 -47.03 -22.15 0.23
CA LYS A 240 -46.95 -23.39 1.01
C LYS A 240 -46.81 -24.52 -0.01
N GLY A 241 -45.62 -25.12 -0.06
CA GLY A 241 -45.29 -26.17 -1.00
C GLY A 241 -44.08 -26.93 -0.47
N THR A 242 -44.38 -27.90 0.39
CA THR A 242 -43.64 -29.13 0.67
C THR A 242 -42.11 -29.08 0.54
N LEU A 243 -41.44 -29.19 1.69
CA LEU A 243 -40.07 -29.70 1.79
C LEU A 243 -40.00 -31.03 1.04
N ASN A 244 -39.25 -31.06 -0.07
CA ASN A 244 -38.64 -32.28 -0.57
C ASN A 244 -37.15 -32.24 -0.23
N THR A 245 -36.81 -33.01 0.78
CA THR A 245 -35.46 -33.50 1.05
C THR A 245 -35.03 -34.47 -0.05
N ALA A 246 -34.00 -34.14 -0.81
CA ALA A 246 -33.14 -35.09 -1.54
C ALA A 246 -31.84 -34.32 -1.91
N SER A 247 -30.75 -34.44 -1.15
CA SER A 247 -29.75 -35.51 -1.15
C SER A 247 -28.91 -35.61 -2.44
N GLY A 248 -27.64 -35.19 -2.31
CA GLY A 248 -26.50 -35.72 -3.06
C GLY A 248 -25.96 -34.84 -4.21
N LYS A 249 -24.67 -34.84 -4.52
CA LYS A 249 -23.45 -35.35 -3.85
C LYS A 249 -22.27 -34.91 -4.75
N TYR A 250 -21.20 -34.45 -4.11
CA TYR A 250 -19.85 -34.12 -4.62
C TYR A 250 -19.69 -32.86 -5.47
#